data_AF-A0A2V8P374-F1
#
_entry.id   AF-A0A2V8P374-F1
#
_cell.length_a   1.000
_cell.length_b   1.000
_cell.length_c   1.000
_cell.angle_alpha   90.00
_cell.angle_beta   90.00
_cell.angle_gamma   90.00
#
_symmetry.space_group_name_H-M   'P 1'
#
loop_
_entity.id
_entity.type
_entity.pdbx_description
1 polymer ?
#
loop_
_entity_poly.entity_id
_entity_poly.type
_entity_poly.pdbx_seq_one_letter_code
_entity_poly.pdbx_strand_id
1 'polypeptide(L)'
;MSYPPMSVLISPEGAWVGSGPDSSRRSFRDWTFSVFSSFAGDDEDEKGGSALDKRWQSRGRMEEVSPFNDAIGETVSEYKSFYEYARRILNDSRWKKIFKVTEEEKKRYTNDFGISCLLARNVLAADAGARFIYINDCGAGGNGPWDHHTSIFDRRKNVNLYTTCNSIDRGIANLVQDLSTMPGKESGKTLLDETMIIVTSEFGRTPVLNAAGACYTTIYLGAGVKQGRIIGKTDDTCTKTVDAGWKYKQRPAMDNTVATIYSALGIDWTKSIKNTPSGRDYDYVQTAPIGGSEFNAVDEIAELFV
;
A
#
# COMPACT_ATOMS: atom_id res chain seq x y z
N MET A 1 2.11 -26.15 -11.65
CA MET A 1 1.15 -25.41 -10.80
C MET A 1 1.53 -23.96 -10.90
N SER A 2 0.75 -23.13 -11.61
CA SER A 2 0.97 -21.68 -11.70
C SER A 2 0.63 -21.09 -10.33
N TYR A 3 1.57 -20.41 -9.68
CA TYR A 3 1.28 -19.70 -8.44
C TYR A 3 0.55 -18.40 -8.76
N PRO A 4 -0.38 -17.93 -7.91
CA PRO A 4 -1.03 -16.65 -8.14
C PRO A 4 0.00 -15.51 -8.00
N PRO A 5 -0.14 -14.44 -8.81
CA PRO A 5 0.71 -13.25 -8.74
C PRO A 5 0.64 -12.58 -7.35
N MET A 6 1.56 -11.67 -7.04
CA MET A 6 1.50 -10.79 -5.88
C MET A 6 0.97 -9.42 -6.29
N SER A 7 0.42 -8.63 -5.36
CA SER A 7 -0.09 -7.29 -5.68
C SER A 7 0.59 -6.22 -4.83
N VAL A 8 1.06 -5.17 -5.51
CA VAL A 8 1.54 -3.93 -4.89
C VAL A 8 0.57 -2.83 -5.25
N LEU A 9 -0.12 -2.31 -4.24
CA LEU A 9 -0.96 -1.12 -4.39
C LEU A 9 -0.16 0.09 -3.94
N ILE A 10 -0.02 1.05 -4.85
CA ILE A 10 0.65 2.33 -4.64
C ILE A 10 -0.43 3.41 -4.70
N SER A 11 -0.64 4.09 -3.57
CA SER A 11 -1.50 5.26 -3.52
C SER A 11 -0.67 6.51 -3.25
N PRO A 12 -0.54 7.44 -4.21
CA PRO A 12 0.07 8.76 -3.99
C PRO A 12 -0.65 9.58 -2.93
N GLU A 13 -1.95 9.32 -2.71
CA GLU A 13 -2.81 10.07 -1.79
C GLU A 13 -3.38 9.11 -0.73
N GLY A 14 -3.41 9.54 0.52
CA GLY A 14 -3.75 8.68 1.64
C GLY A 14 -5.24 8.51 1.84
N ALA A 15 -5.77 7.32 1.54
CA ALA A 15 -7.05 6.87 2.08
C ALA A 15 -6.80 5.95 3.29
N TRP A 16 -7.38 6.35 4.41
CA TRP A 16 -7.42 5.60 5.67
C TRP A 16 -8.40 4.43 5.55
N VAL A 17 -7.94 3.21 5.84
CA VAL A 17 -8.82 2.12 6.31
C VAL A 17 -8.36 1.73 7.71
N GLY A 18 -8.94 2.42 8.70
CA GLY A 18 -9.05 1.97 10.10
C GLY A 18 -7.82 2.08 11.01
N SER A 19 -7.75 3.15 11.82
CA SER A 19 -7.75 3.08 13.30
C SER A 19 -7.38 4.43 13.93
N GLY A 20 -8.38 5.12 14.53
CA GLY A 20 -8.28 6.01 15.70
C GLY A 20 -7.27 7.19 15.75
N PRO A 21 -7.67 8.38 16.21
CA PRO A 21 -6.75 9.50 16.37
C PRO A 21 -5.91 9.33 17.64
N ASP A 22 -4.59 9.20 17.52
CA ASP A 22 -3.66 9.49 18.63
C ASP A 22 -2.98 10.84 18.37
N SER A 23 -3.25 11.78 19.28
CA SER A 23 -2.83 13.18 19.28
C SER A 23 -1.37 13.44 19.67
N SER A 24 -0.49 12.45 19.59
CA SER A 24 0.92 12.66 19.91
C SER A 24 1.65 13.36 18.76
N ARG A 25 2.30 14.50 19.05
CA ARG A 25 3.06 15.38 18.12
C ARG A 25 4.31 14.73 17.50
N ARG A 26 4.34 13.41 17.31
CA ARG A 26 5.40 12.70 16.58
C ARG A 26 4.89 12.39 15.19
N SER A 27 5.74 12.65 14.22
CA SER A 27 5.39 12.52 12.82
C SER A 27 5.27 11.01 12.49
N PHE A 28 4.26 10.57 11.74
CA PHE A 28 4.15 9.17 11.27
C PHE A 28 5.40 8.72 10.47
N ARG A 29 6.17 9.69 9.95
CA ARG A 29 7.49 9.54 9.33
C ARG A 29 8.54 9.07 10.35
N ASP A 30 8.48 9.55 11.58
CA ASP A 30 9.31 9.02 12.66
C ASP A 30 8.88 7.59 13.01
N TRP A 31 7.62 7.21 12.82
CA TRP A 31 7.15 5.85 13.11
C TRP A 31 7.54 4.84 12.03
N THR A 32 7.33 5.11 10.74
CA THR A 32 7.69 4.14 9.69
C THR A 32 9.20 3.98 9.58
N PHE A 33 9.96 5.09 9.56
CA PHE A 33 11.42 5.02 9.56
C PHE A 33 11.96 4.43 10.87
N SER A 34 11.40 4.75 12.04
CA SER A 34 11.86 4.11 13.30
C SER A 34 11.50 2.63 13.39
N VAL A 35 10.35 2.22 12.87
CA VAL A 35 9.95 0.81 12.86
C VAL A 35 10.88 0.04 11.93
N PHE A 36 11.15 0.54 10.72
CA PHE A 36 12.08 -0.12 9.80
C PHE A 36 13.55 -0.01 10.24
N SER A 37 13.99 1.07 10.88
CA SER A 37 15.33 1.17 11.50
C SER A 37 15.46 0.21 12.67
N SER A 38 14.43 0.09 13.51
CA SER A 38 14.34 -0.94 14.56
C SER A 38 14.38 -2.35 13.97
N PHE A 39 13.68 -2.60 12.85
CA PHE A 39 13.77 -3.88 12.14
C PHE A 39 15.14 -4.12 11.50
N ALA A 40 15.84 -3.09 11.02
CA ALA A 40 17.16 -3.18 10.42
C ALA A 40 18.29 -3.34 11.46
N GLY A 41 17.99 -3.05 12.73
CA GLY A 41 18.95 -3.08 13.83
C GLY A 41 19.73 -1.77 14.02
N ASP A 42 19.28 -0.69 13.40
CA ASP A 42 19.95 0.63 13.47
C ASP A 42 19.76 1.31 14.85
N ASP A 43 18.85 0.79 15.69
CA ASP A 43 18.56 1.27 17.06
C ASP A 43 19.27 0.45 18.16
N GLU A 44 20.27 -0.38 17.81
CA GLU A 44 21.06 -1.15 18.79
C GLU A 44 22.17 -0.27 19.41
N ASP A 45 22.14 -0.10 20.74
CA ASP A 45 23.25 0.55 21.47
C ASP A 45 24.56 -0.27 21.34
N GLU A 46 25.71 0.29 21.73
CA GLU A 46 27.04 -0.38 21.74
C GLU A 46 27.09 -1.75 22.47
N LYS A 47 26.05 -2.09 23.25
CA LYS A 47 25.88 -3.38 23.94
C LYS A 47 24.85 -4.32 23.29
N GLY A 48 24.36 -4.00 22.09
CA GLY A 48 23.38 -4.79 21.33
C GLY A 48 21.94 -4.77 21.90
N GLY A 49 21.63 -3.83 22.80
CA GLY A 49 20.31 -3.72 23.44
C GLY A 49 19.44 -2.65 22.78
N SER A 50 18.37 -3.05 22.10
CA SER A 50 17.43 -2.12 21.46
C SER A 50 16.55 -1.40 22.48
N ALA A 51 16.04 -0.21 22.12
CA ALA A 51 15.02 0.49 22.92
C ALA A 51 13.75 -0.37 23.14
N LEU A 52 13.43 -1.22 22.16
CA LEU A 52 12.34 -2.19 22.23
C LEU A 52 12.57 -3.23 23.35
N ASP A 53 13.77 -3.78 23.47
CA ASP A 53 14.08 -4.78 24.50
C ASP A 53 14.01 -4.21 25.90
N LYS A 54 14.49 -2.97 26.10
CA LYS A 54 14.36 -2.27 27.38
C LYS A 54 12.90 -2.07 27.77
N ARG A 55 12.06 -1.66 26.81
CA ARG A 55 10.60 -1.50 27.03
C ARG A 55 9.92 -2.82 27.36
N TRP A 56 10.29 -3.90 26.65
CA TRP A 56 9.73 -5.22 26.92
C TRP A 56 10.12 -5.72 28.32
N GLN A 57 11.37 -5.57 28.73
CA GLN A 57 11.82 -5.94 30.06
C GLN A 57 11.06 -5.16 31.15
N SER A 58 10.87 -3.85 30.96
CA SER A 58 10.07 -3.04 31.88
C SER A 58 8.62 -3.52 31.95
N ARG A 59 8.00 -3.89 30.82
CA ARG A 59 6.65 -4.46 30.82
C ARG A 59 6.60 -5.80 31.56
N GLY A 60 7.56 -6.69 31.32
CA GLY A 60 7.66 -7.96 32.04
C GLY A 60 7.77 -7.76 33.56
N ARG A 61 8.55 -6.78 34.02
CA ARG A 61 8.61 -6.41 35.45
C ARG A 61 7.29 -5.86 36.00
N MET A 62 6.53 -5.10 35.20
CA MET A 62 5.19 -4.65 35.60
C MET A 62 4.21 -5.82 35.69
N GLU A 63 4.30 -6.79 34.77
CA GLU A 63 3.52 -8.03 34.79
C GLU A 63 3.86 -8.89 36.02
N GLU A 64 5.12 -8.92 36.49
CA GLU A 64 5.50 -9.61 37.74
C GLU A 64 4.85 -8.98 38.99
N VAL A 65 4.68 -7.66 39.01
CA VAL A 65 4.09 -6.92 40.15
C VAL A 65 2.56 -6.97 40.13
N SER A 66 1.96 -7.03 38.94
CA SER A 66 0.51 -7.14 38.73
C SER A 66 0.22 -8.26 37.72
N PRO A 67 0.31 -9.53 38.14
CA PRO A 67 0.09 -10.65 37.25
C PRO A 67 -1.32 -10.61 36.66
N PHE A 68 -1.40 -10.89 35.36
CA PHE A 68 -2.66 -11.10 34.67
C PHE A 68 -3.34 -12.33 35.26
N ASN A 69 -4.25 -12.12 36.23
CA ASN A 69 -5.13 -13.17 36.71
C ASN A 69 -6.37 -13.24 35.80
N ASP A 70 -6.92 -14.45 35.64
CA ASP A 70 -8.15 -14.75 34.87
C ASP A 70 -9.38 -13.91 35.32
N ALA A 71 -9.28 -13.24 36.48
CA ALA A 71 -10.29 -12.32 37.01
C ALA A 71 -10.46 -11.03 36.19
N ILE A 72 -9.52 -10.67 35.30
CA ILE A 72 -9.56 -9.42 34.52
C ILE A 72 -10.19 -9.62 33.12
N GLY A 73 -10.52 -10.87 32.75
CA GLY A 73 -11.31 -11.21 31.56
C GLY A 73 -10.51 -11.57 30.30
N GLU A 74 -11.21 -12.18 29.33
CA GLU A 74 -10.67 -12.77 28.10
C GLU A 74 -9.92 -11.75 27.21
N THR A 75 -10.42 -10.51 27.13
CA THR A 75 -9.84 -9.41 26.34
C THR A 75 -8.38 -9.11 26.72
N VAL A 76 -8.00 -9.32 27.97
CA VAL A 76 -6.65 -9.03 28.45
C VAL A 76 -5.63 -10.09 28.00
N SER A 77 -6.07 -11.36 27.90
CA SER A 77 -5.28 -12.46 27.34
C SER A 77 -5.01 -12.26 25.84
N GLU A 78 -6.00 -11.72 25.11
CA GLU A 78 -5.86 -11.36 23.70
C GLU A 78 -4.81 -10.26 23.50
N TYR A 79 -4.80 -9.21 24.34
CA TYR A 79 -3.77 -8.17 24.30
C TYR A 79 -2.36 -8.73 24.52
N LYS A 80 -2.18 -9.64 25.49
CA LYS A 80 -0.89 -10.28 25.73
C LYS A 80 -0.42 -11.06 24.51
N SER A 81 -1.31 -11.89 23.94
CA SER A 81 -1.04 -12.68 22.73
C SER A 81 -0.67 -11.78 21.54
N PHE A 82 -1.36 -10.65 21.38
CA PHE A 82 -1.06 -9.64 20.37
C PHE A 82 0.36 -9.06 20.53
N TYR A 83 0.75 -8.68 21.75
CA TYR A 83 2.09 -8.15 22.01
C TYR A 83 3.20 -9.20 21.82
N GLU A 84 2.97 -10.45 22.22
CA GLU A 84 3.89 -11.56 21.99
C GLU A 84 4.09 -11.83 20.50
N TYR A 85 3.01 -11.83 19.73
CA TYR A 85 3.06 -11.98 18.29
C TYR A 85 3.80 -10.82 17.62
N ALA A 86 3.51 -9.58 18.01
CA ALA A 86 4.19 -8.38 17.52
C ALA A 86 5.70 -8.45 17.82
N ARG A 87 6.10 -8.86 19.03
CA ARG A 87 7.52 -9.03 19.37
C ARG A 87 8.17 -10.11 18.53
N ARG A 88 7.50 -11.23 18.29
CA ARG A 88 8.03 -12.31 17.46
C ARG A 88 8.30 -11.83 16.04
N ILE A 89 7.42 -11.01 15.47
CA ILE A 89 7.63 -10.39 14.16
C ILE A 89 8.83 -9.43 14.22
N LEU A 90 8.87 -8.52 15.20
CA LEU A 90 9.93 -7.52 15.32
C LEU A 90 11.33 -8.14 15.50
N ASN A 91 11.42 -9.25 16.22
CA ASN A 91 12.68 -9.94 16.49
C ASN A 91 13.03 -11.02 15.45
N ASP A 92 12.24 -11.17 14.38
CA ASP A 92 12.55 -12.15 13.35
C ASP A 92 13.77 -11.68 12.52
N SER A 93 14.87 -12.43 12.65
CA SER A 93 16.14 -12.16 11.98
C SER A 93 16.05 -12.07 10.45
N ARG A 94 14.98 -12.58 9.83
CA ARG A 94 14.73 -12.45 8.39
C ARG A 94 14.56 -10.98 8.00
N TRP A 95 13.84 -10.19 8.80
CA TRP A 95 13.52 -8.80 8.47
C TRP A 95 14.75 -7.89 8.48
N LYS A 96 15.71 -8.13 9.39
CA LYS A 96 17.01 -7.43 9.40
C LYS A 96 17.73 -7.53 8.06
N LYS A 97 17.69 -8.70 7.42
CA LYS A 97 18.32 -8.92 6.11
C LYS A 97 17.52 -8.29 4.98
N ILE A 98 16.19 -8.41 5.03
CA ILE A 98 15.28 -7.92 3.99
C ILE A 98 15.26 -6.39 3.95
N PHE A 99 15.27 -5.72 5.11
CA PHE A 99 15.20 -4.26 5.17
C PHE A 99 16.57 -3.58 5.17
N LYS A 100 17.66 -4.35 5.04
CA LYS A 100 18.98 -3.78 4.82
C LYS A 100 19.02 -3.10 3.45
N VAL A 101 19.44 -1.83 3.45
CA VAL A 101 19.53 -1.00 2.26
C VAL A 101 20.94 -0.40 2.18
N THR A 102 21.57 -0.47 1.00
CA THR A 102 22.89 0.13 0.74
C THR A 102 22.77 1.63 0.42
N GLU A 103 23.85 2.39 0.62
CA GLU A 103 23.86 3.83 0.29
C GLU A 103 23.72 4.08 -1.22
N GLU A 104 24.24 3.17 -2.05
CA GLU A 104 24.07 3.21 -3.50
C GLU A 104 22.59 3.09 -3.89
N GLU A 105 21.86 2.17 -3.26
CA GLU A 105 20.42 2.00 -3.48
C GLU A 105 19.63 3.20 -2.96
N LYS A 106 19.97 3.75 -1.78
CA LYS A 106 19.35 4.99 -1.28
C LYS A 106 19.54 6.13 -2.27
N LYS A 107 20.73 6.25 -2.86
CA LYS A 107 21.01 7.29 -3.87
C LYS A 107 20.24 7.06 -5.17
N ARG A 108 19.99 5.82 -5.57
CA ARG A 108 19.20 5.50 -6.78
C ARG A 108 17.71 5.82 -6.58
N TYR A 109 17.14 5.38 -5.46
CA TYR A 109 15.73 5.59 -5.10
C TYR A 109 15.43 6.98 -4.51
N THR A 110 16.45 7.70 -4.06
CA THR A 110 16.52 9.13 -3.66
C THR A 110 15.67 9.63 -2.50
N ASN A 111 14.39 9.29 -2.42
CA ASN A 111 13.42 9.89 -1.51
C ASN A 111 12.66 8.82 -0.73
N ASP A 112 11.90 9.23 0.30
CA ASP A 112 11.19 8.32 1.21
C ASP A 112 10.21 7.38 0.48
N PHE A 113 9.51 7.88 -0.55
CA PHE A 113 8.64 7.06 -1.39
C PHE A 113 9.46 6.00 -2.16
N GLY A 114 10.58 6.41 -2.75
CA GLY A 114 11.51 5.50 -3.40
C GLY A 114 12.08 4.46 -2.43
N ILE A 115 12.42 4.83 -1.20
CA ILE A 115 12.86 3.86 -0.18
C ILE A 115 11.73 2.88 0.12
N SER A 116 10.48 3.32 0.20
CA SER A 116 9.34 2.41 0.36
C SER A 116 9.21 1.43 -0.81
N CYS A 117 9.41 1.88 -2.05
CA CYS A 117 9.46 1.02 -3.23
C CYS A 117 10.62 0.00 -3.15
N LEU A 118 11.79 0.44 -2.69
CA LEU A 118 12.97 -0.40 -2.51
C LEU A 118 12.74 -1.49 -1.44
N LEU A 119 12.11 -1.14 -0.32
CA LEU A 119 11.74 -2.11 0.71
C LEU A 119 10.69 -3.10 0.18
N ALA A 120 9.70 -2.62 -0.59
CA ALA A 120 8.72 -3.48 -1.24
C ALA A 120 9.39 -4.49 -2.19
N ARG A 121 10.35 -4.04 -3.02
CA ARG A 121 11.17 -4.92 -3.85
C ARG A 121 11.85 -6.01 -3.02
N ASN A 122 12.48 -5.65 -1.90
CA ASN A 122 13.15 -6.62 -1.04
C ASN A 122 12.19 -7.64 -0.43
N VAL A 123 11.02 -7.18 0.03
CA VAL A 123 9.98 -8.05 0.60
C VAL A 123 9.46 -9.04 -0.44
N LEU A 124 9.22 -8.58 -1.68
CA LEU A 124 8.78 -9.43 -2.78
C LEU A 124 9.86 -10.47 -3.12
N ALA A 125 11.12 -10.03 -3.25
CA ALA A 125 12.25 -10.91 -3.58
C ALA A 125 12.53 -11.95 -2.49
N ALA A 126 12.25 -11.62 -1.23
CA ALA A 126 12.46 -12.53 -0.11
C ALA A 126 11.40 -13.64 -0.01
N ASP A 127 10.26 -13.49 -0.69
CA ASP A 127 9.12 -14.41 -0.65
C ASP A 127 8.72 -14.85 0.77
N ALA A 128 8.73 -13.91 1.71
CA ALA A 128 8.45 -14.20 3.12
C ALA A 128 6.93 -14.33 3.44
N GLY A 129 6.09 -14.50 2.41
CA GLY A 129 4.64 -14.68 2.54
C GLY A 129 3.79 -13.42 2.38
N ALA A 130 4.39 -12.24 2.16
CA ALA A 130 3.64 -11.04 1.83
C ALA A 130 2.99 -11.18 0.45
N ARG A 131 1.66 -11.04 0.36
CA ARG A 131 0.89 -11.13 -0.90
C ARG A 131 0.31 -9.79 -1.35
N PHE A 132 0.25 -8.85 -0.43
CA PHE A 132 -0.23 -7.49 -0.65
C PHE A 132 0.73 -6.53 0.03
N ILE A 133 1.21 -5.53 -0.72
CA ILE A 133 2.04 -4.45 -0.20
C ILE A 133 1.35 -3.14 -0.55
N TYR A 134 1.10 -2.31 0.47
CA TYR A 134 0.57 -0.98 0.29
C TYR A 134 1.67 0.05 0.50
N ILE A 135 1.90 0.90 -0.49
CA ILE A 135 2.84 2.02 -0.42
C ILE A 135 2.03 3.30 -0.48
N ASN A 136 2.19 4.15 0.54
CA ASN A 136 1.57 5.46 0.60
C ASN A 136 2.62 6.57 0.56
N ASP A 137 2.37 7.59 -0.27
CA ASP A 137 3.18 8.82 -0.28
C ASP A 137 2.54 9.89 0.62
N CYS A 138 2.25 9.54 1.87
CA CYS A 138 1.68 10.46 2.85
C CYS A 138 2.77 10.96 3.80
N GLY A 139 3.06 12.25 3.69
CA GLY A 139 3.84 12.98 4.68
C GLY A 139 3.24 12.85 6.08
N ALA A 140 4.11 12.97 7.07
CA ALA A 140 3.70 12.86 8.45
C ALA A 140 2.87 14.07 8.91
N GLY A 141 1.65 13.80 9.39
CA GLY A 141 0.70 14.82 9.84
C GLY A 141 -0.56 14.93 8.99
N GLY A 142 -0.84 13.96 8.12
CA GLY A 142 -2.12 13.84 7.41
C GLY A 142 -2.17 14.59 6.06
N ASN A 143 -1.26 15.53 5.83
CA ASN A 143 -1.13 16.21 4.54
C ASN A 143 0.11 15.68 3.80
N GLY A 144 -0.13 14.81 2.82
CA GLY A 144 0.93 14.28 1.96
C GLY A 144 1.46 15.31 0.96
N PRO A 145 2.63 15.07 0.35
CA PRO A 145 3.19 15.91 -0.72
C PRO A 145 2.26 16.12 -1.92
N TRP A 146 1.15 15.37 -2.04
CA TRP A 146 0.14 15.50 -3.09
C TRP A 146 -1.01 16.47 -2.75
N ASP A 147 -1.19 16.85 -1.47
CA ASP A 147 -2.25 17.78 -1.06
C ASP A 147 -1.80 19.24 -1.13
N HIS A 148 -1.61 19.73 -2.36
CA HIS A 148 -1.13 21.08 -2.59
C HIS A 148 -2.27 22.12 -2.53
N HIS A 149 -2.18 23.05 -1.56
CA HIS A 149 -3.11 24.19 -1.44
C HIS A 149 -2.51 25.52 -1.89
N THR A 150 -1.18 25.63 -1.93
CA THR A 150 -0.47 26.86 -2.30
C THR A 150 0.83 26.56 -3.02
N SER A 151 1.37 27.53 -3.75
CA SER A 151 2.69 27.45 -4.41
C SER A 151 2.90 26.23 -5.31
N ILE A 152 1.82 25.67 -5.86
CA ILE A 152 1.77 24.40 -6.61
C ILE A 152 2.80 24.36 -7.74
N PHE A 153 2.95 25.49 -8.44
CA PHE A 153 3.83 25.64 -9.59
C PHE A 153 5.13 26.43 -9.30
N ASP A 154 5.38 26.84 -8.05
CA ASP A 154 6.59 27.59 -7.69
C ASP A 154 7.77 26.62 -7.50
N ARG A 155 8.63 26.53 -8.52
CA ARG A 155 9.81 25.66 -8.54
C ARG A 155 10.84 25.95 -7.45
N ARG A 156 10.75 27.11 -6.77
CA ARG A 156 11.64 27.47 -5.66
C ARG A 156 11.23 26.77 -4.36
N LYS A 157 10.03 26.18 -4.29
CA LYS A 157 9.55 25.45 -3.12
C LYS A 157 10.06 24.02 -3.14
N ASN A 158 10.40 23.50 -1.96
CA ASN A 158 10.86 22.12 -1.80
C ASN A 158 9.76 21.08 -2.05
N VAL A 159 8.49 21.46 -1.82
CA VAL A 159 7.31 20.63 -2.08
C VAL A 159 6.43 21.40 -3.04
N ASN A 160 6.41 20.96 -4.30
CA ASN A 160 5.58 21.46 -5.38
C ASN A 160 5.27 20.30 -6.35
N LEU A 161 4.43 20.56 -7.36
CA LEU A 161 4.00 19.51 -8.29
C LEU A 161 5.18 18.83 -8.99
N TYR A 162 6.21 19.58 -9.40
CA TYR A 162 7.37 19.03 -10.11
C TYR A 162 8.20 18.11 -9.23
N THR A 163 8.44 18.49 -7.97
CA THR A 163 9.21 17.65 -7.04
C THR A 163 8.43 16.41 -6.66
N THR A 164 7.12 16.54 -6.42
CA THR A 164 6.24 15.44 -6.04
C THR A 164 6.08 14.42 -7.17
N CYS A 165 5.80 14.88 -8.40
CA CYS A 165 5.75 14.02 -9.58
C CYS A 165 7.08 13.31 -9.84
N ASN A 166 8.20 14.02 -9.76
CA ASN A 166 9.53 13.43 -9.95
C ASN A 166 9.85 12.37 -8.87
N SER A 167 9.38 12.55 -7.64
CA SER A 167 9.60 11.57 -6.57
C SER A 167 8.92 10.24 -6.87
N ILE A 168 7.65 10.29 -7.29
CA ILE A 168 6.88 9.09 -7.65
C ILE A 168 7.40 8.44 -8.93
N ASP A 169 7.66 9.23 -9.97
CA ASP A 169 8.16 8.74 -11.25
C ASP A 169 9.45 7.92 -11.07
N ARG A 170 10.41 8.47 -10.32
CA ARG A 170 11.68 7.77 -10.03
C ARG A 170 11.49 6.52 -9.18
N GLY A 171 10.61 6.56 -8.19
CA GLY A 171 10.35 5.42 -7.31
C GLY A 171 9.75 4.23 -8.08
N ILE A 172 8.71 4.51 -8.88
CA ILE A 172 8.03 3.50 -9.71
C ILE A 172 8.97 2.99 -10.80
N ALA A 173 9.67 3.88 -11.52
CA ALA A 173 10.57 3.48 -12.60
C ALA A 173 11.66 2.53 -12.10
N ASN A 174 12.30 2.84 -10.97
CA ASN A 174 13.31 1.96 -10.38
C ASN A 174 12.71 0.63 -9.89
N LEU A 175 11.52 0.65 -9.27
CA LEU A 175 10.83 -0.56 -8.84
C LEU A 175 10.54 -1.49 -10.03
N VAL A 176 9.93 -0.96 -11.09
CA VAL A 176 9.60 -1.72 -12.30
C VAL A 176 10.88 -2.26 -12.96
N GLN A 177 11.93 -1.44 -13.03
CA GLN A 177 13.22 -1.86 -13.58
C GLN A 177 13.84 -3.01 -12.78
N ASP A 178 13.84 -2.92 -11.45
CA ASP A 178 14.39 -3.99 -10.62
C ASP A 178 13.56 -5.27 -10.75
N LEU A 179 12.24 -5.19 -10.63
CA LEU A 179 11.35 -6.36 -10.74
C LEU A 179 11.41 -7.04 -12.12
N SER A 180 11.64 -6.27 -13.20
CA SER A 180 11.77 -6.82 -14.57
C SER A 180 13.09 -7.54 -14.82
N THR A 181 14.06 -7.43 -13.93
CA THR A 181 15.37 -8.11 -14.06
C THR A 181 15.56 -9.20 -13.01
N MET A 182 14.84 -9.13 -11.89
CA MET A 182 14.89 -10.14 -10.85
C MET A 182 14.16 -11.42 -11.28
N PRO A 183 14.71 -12.61 -10.99
CA PRO A 183 14.06 -13.87 -11.30
C PRO A 183 12.76 -14.04 -10.50
N GLY A 184 11.69 -14.44 -11.18
CA GLY A 184 10.44 -14.87 -10.57
C GLY A 184 10.53 -16.30 -10.02
N LYS A 185 9.44 -16.78 -9.43
CA LYS A 185 9.32 -18.15 -8.91
C LYS A 185 9.18 -19.18 -10.01
N GLU A 186 8.42 -18.83 -11.05
CA GLU A 186 8.23 -19.64 -12.23
C GLU A 186 9.44 -19.52 -13.14
N SER A 187 9.95 -20.66 -13.59
CA SER A 187 11.15 -20.70 -14.44
C SER A 187 10.91 -19.93 -15.74
N GLY A 188 11.77 -18.96 -16.02
CA GLY A 188 11.69 -18.11 -17.21
C GLY A 188 10.83 -16.86 -17.06
N LYS A 189 10.22 -16.62 -15.89
CA LYS A 189 9.52 -15.38 -15.56
C LYS A 189 10.38 -14.47 -14.69
N THR A 190 10.12 -13.17 -14.77
CA THR A 190 10.67 -12.15 -13.88
C THR A 190 9.74 -11.94 -12.70
N LEU A 191 10.22 -11.27 -11.66
CA LEU A 191 9.38 -10.93 -10.51
C LEU A 191 8.26 -9.95 -10.90
N LEU A 192 8.46 -9.12 -11.94
CA LEU A 192 7.43 -8.26 -12.52
C LEU A 192 6.32 -9.06 -13.23
N ASP A 193 6.65 -10.16 -13.90
CA ASP A 193 5.66 -11.04 -14.54
C ASP A 193 4.74 -11.72 -13.51
N GLU A 194 5.16 -11.77 -12.25
CA GLU A 194 4.42 -12.35 -11.14
C GLU A 194 3.89 -11.28 -10.17
N THR A 195 4.10 -10.00 -10.42
CA THR A 195 3.69 -8.93 -9.51
C THR A 195 2.85 -7.89 -10.24
N MET A 196 1.60 -7.71 -9.81
CA MET A 196 0.73 -6.63 -10.27
C MET A 196 1.04 -5.37 -9.47
N ILE A 197 1.46 -4.31 -10.15
CA ILE A 197 1.64 -2.99 -9.54
C ILE A 197 0.47 -2.11 -9.98
N ILE A 198 -0.22 -1.52 -9.03
CA ILE A 198 -1.35 -0.61 -9.27
C ILE A 198 -0.98 0.73 -8.68
N VAL A 199 -0.98 1.78 -9.50
CA VAL A 199 -0.75 3.17 -9.07
C VAL A 199 -2.06 3.91 -9.26
N THR A 200 -2.73 4.27 -8.16
CA THR A 200 -4.07 4.87 -8.19
C THR A 200 -4.17 6.07 -7.28
N SER A 201 -5.07 7.01 -7.55
CA SER A 201 -5.42 8.12 -6.66
C SER A 201 -6.85 7.92 -6.13
N GLU A 202 -7.20 8.60 -5.04
CA GLU A 202 -8.54 8.55 -4.44
C GLU A 202 -9.52 9.47 -5.20
N PHE A 203 -9.05 10.60 -5.70
CA PHE A 203 -9.91 11.61 -6.31
C PHE A 203 -9.26 12.31 -7.51
N GLY A 204 -10.10 12.84 -8.39
CA GLY A 204 -9.64 13.62 -9.53
C GLY A 204 -9.28 15.06 -9.15
N ARG A 205 -8.33 15.63 -9.88
CA ARG A 205 -8.07 17.08 -9.93
C ARG A 205 -8.24 17.56 -11.36
N THR A 206 -8.76 18.78 -11.53
CA THR A 206 -8.81 19.41 -12.85
C THR A 206 -7.62 20.36 -13.02
N PRO A 207 -7.18 20.64 -14.26
CA PRO A 207 -6.20 21.70 -14.52
C PRO A 207 -6.65 23.09 -14.04
N VAL A 208 -7.96 23.29 -13.82
CA VAL A 208 -8.53 24.52 -13.25
C VAL A 208 -8.43 24.46 -11.73
N LEU A 209 -7.72 25.43 -11.15
CA LEU A 209 -7.54 25.52 -9.69
C LEU A 209 -8.89 25.73 -8.97
N ASN A 210 -9.05 25.06 -7.82
CA ASN A 210 -10.22 25.12 -6.93
C ASN A 210 -11.53 24.51 -7.47
N ALA A 211 -11.52 23.85 -8.63
CA ALA A 211 -12.63 23.01 -9.06
C ALA A 211 -12.44 21.56 -8.58
N ALA A 212 -13.53 20.92 -8.15
CA ALA A 212 -13.53 19.49 -7.86
C ALA A 212 -13.29 18.70 -9.17
N GLY A 213 -12.31 17.80 -9.17
CA GLY A 213 -12.02 16.96 -10.33
C GLY A 213 -12.80 15.66 -10.31
N ALA A 214 -13.36 15.29 -11.46
CA ALA A 214 -14.11 14.05 -11.61
C ALA A 214 -13.28 12.90 -12.21
N CYS A 215 -12.06 13.17 -12.68
CA CYS A 215 -11.22 12.22 -13.38
C CYS A 215 -9.84 12.10 -12.72
N TYR A 216 -9.40 10.87 -12.51
CA TYR A 216 -8.02 10.51 -12.17
C TYR A 216 -7.59 9.31 -13.02
N THR A 217 -6.28 9.04 -13.05
CA THR A 217 -5.71 7.93 -13.80
C THR A 217 -5.26 6.84 -12.85
N THR A 218 -5.53 5.59 -13.20
CA THR A 218 -4.95 4.41 -12.54
C THR A 218 -4.03 3.69 -13.53
N ILE A 219 -2.83 3.34 -13.09
CA ILE A 219 -1.83 2.63 -13.89
C ILE A 219 -1.73 1.20 -13.37
N TYR A 220 -1.79 0.23 -14.27
CA TYR A 220 -1.60 -1.19 -13.98
C TYR A 220 -0.35 -1.69 -14.71
N LEU A 221 0.53 -2.39 -14.01
CA LEU A 221 1.79 -2.92 -14.54
C LEU A 221 2.03 -4.34 -14.04
N GLY A 222 2.76 -5.15 -14.82
CA GLY A 222 3.17 -6.50 -14.43
C GLY A 222 2.01 -7.52 -14.40
N ALA A 223 2.27 -8.72 -13.87
CA ALA A 223 1.28 -9.81 -13.74
C ALA A 223 0.45 -10.11 -15.02
N GLY A 224 1.06 -9.99 -16.19
CA GLY A 224 0.39 -10.23 -17.47
C GLY A 224 -0.46 -9.08 -18.01
N VAL A 225 -0.48 -7.92 -17.35
CA VAL A 225 -1.11 -6.70 -17.88
C VAL A 225 -0.42 -6.30 -19.19
N LYS A 226 -1.23 -6.04 -20.22
CA LYS A 226 -0.73 -5.70 -21.55
C LYS A 226 -0.15 -4.29 -21.59
N GLN A 227 1.08 -4.19 -22.07
CA GLN A 227 1.81 -2.93 -22.16
C GLN A 227 1.23 -1.99 -23.23
N GLY A 228 1.35 -0.68 -23.00
CA GLY A 228 0.99 0.37 -23.97
C GLY A 228 -0.50 0.54 -24.21
N ARG A 229 -1.36 -0.12 -23.42
CA ARG A 229 -2.81 -0.03 -23.55
C ARG A 229 -3.36 1.14 -22.75
N ILE A 230 -4.33 1.83 -23.33
CA ILE A 230 -5.12 2.89 -22.69
C ILE A 230 -6.57 2.44 -22.65
N ILE A 231 -7.18 2.49 -21.47
CA ILE A 231 -8.60 2.17 -21.24
C ILE A 231 -9.30 3.46 -20.83
N GLY A 232 -10.27 3.85 -21.64
CA GLY A 232 -11.06 5.07 -21.44
C GLY A 232 -10.40 6.32 -22.01
N LYS A 233 -11.16 7.41 -21.96
CA LYS A 233 -10.78 8.72 -22.51
C LYS A 233 -11.47 9.84 -21.72
N THR A 234 -10.75 10.91 -21.44
CA THR A 234 -11.31 12.16 -20.93
C THR A 234 -11.54 13.17 -22.05
N ASP A 235 -12.30 14.21 -21.77
CA ASP A 235 -12.34 15.40 -22.62
C ASP A 235 -10.97 16.12 -22.64
N ASP A 236 -10.81 17.08 -23.55
CA ASP A 236 -9.55 17.82 -23.74
C ASP A 236 -9.13 18.63 -22.49
N THR A 237 -10.07 18.87 -21.58
CA THR A 237 -9.82 19.59 -20.33
C THR A 237 -9.58 18.68 -19.13
N CYS A 238 -9.63 17.36 -19.31
CA CYS A 238 -9.54 16.35 -18.25
C CYS A 238 -10.56 16.54 -17.11
N THR A 239 -11.70 17.17 -17.39
CA THR A 239 -12.75 17.40 -16.39
C THR A 239 -13.77 16.28 -16.35
N LYS A 240 -14.00 15.58 -17.47
CA LYS A 240 -15.00 14.52 -17.59
C LYS A 240 -14.48 13.33 -18.37
N THR A 241 -14.88 12.13 -17.96
CA THR A 241 -14.70 10.91 -18.75
C THR A 241 -15.73 10.89 -19.87
N VAL A 242 -15.27 10.87 -21.11
CA VAL A 242 -16.13 10.82 -22.31
C VAL A 242 -16.28 9.40 -22.86
N ASP A 243 -15.34 8.51 -22.53
CA ASP A 243 -15.39 7.09 -22.83
C ASP A 243 -14.78 6.32 -21.66
N ALA A 244 -15.46 5.27 -21.19
CA ALA A 244 -14.93 4.42 -20.13
C ALA A 244 -13.97 3.35 -20.68
N GLY A 245 -14.06 3.00 -21.97
CA GLY A 245 -13.13 2.12 -22.67
C GLY A 245 -13.10 0.65 -22.23
N TRP A 246 -14.10 0.20 -21.47
CA TRP A 246 -14.31 -1.19 -21.06
C TRP A 246 -15.76 -1.59 -21.28
N LYS A 247 -16.09 -2.87 -21.07
CA LYS A 247 -17.41 -3.46 -21.40
C LYS A 247 -18.61 -2.73 -20.80
N TYR A 248 -18.43 -2.00 -19.69
CA TYR A 248 -19.47 -1.15 -19.11
C TYR A 248 -19.29 0.31 -19.53
N LYS A 249 -20.40 0.95 -19.91
CA LYS A 249 -20.43 2.38 -20.27
C LYS A 249 -20.38 3.32 -19.04
N GLN A 250 -19.73 2.87 -17.97
CA GLN A 250 -19.58 3.59 -16.70
C GLN A 250 -18.09 3.63 -16.33
N ARG A 251 -17.64 4.58 -15.50
CA ARG A 251 -16.23 4.58 -15.06
C ARG A 251 -15.97 3.36 -14.16
N PRO A 252 -14.86 2.62 -14.32
CA PRO A 252 -14.47 1.63 -13.34
C PRO A 252 -14.34 2.28 -11.95
N ALA A 253 -14.97 1.66 -10.96
CA ALA A 253 -14.83 2.04 -9.56
C ALA A 253 -13.68 1.26 -8.90
N MET A 254 -13.31 1.64 -7.68
CA MET A 254 -12.30 0.88 -6.92
C MET A 254 -12.72 -0.57 -6.66
N ASP A 255 -14.02 -0.84 -6.57
CA ASP A 255 -14.57 -2.20 -6.47
C ASP A 255 -14.15 -3.06 -7.68
N ASN A 256 -14.06 -2.47 -8.88
CA ASN A 256 -13.58 -3.17 -10.09
C ASN A 256 -12.07 -3.43 -10.04
N THR A 257 -11.29 -2.51 -9.46
CA THR A 257 -9.86 -2.72 -9.19
C THR A 257 -9.66 -3.90 -8.24
N VAL A 258 -10.43 -3.99 -7.17
CA VAL A 258 -10.37 -5.11 -6.21
C VAL A 258 -10.79 -6.42 -6.86
N ALA A 259 -11.88 -6.45 -7.63
CA ALA A 259 -12.31 -7.62 -8.38
C ALA A 259 -11.20 -8.10 -9.36
N THR A 260 -10.53 -7.16 -10.03
CA THR A 260 -9.40 -7.45 -10.93
C THR A 260 -8.22 -8.07 -10.17
N ILE A 261 -7.86 -7.53 -9.00
CA ILE A 261 -6.80 -8.09 -8.14
C ILE A 261 -7.16 -9.53 -7.75
N TYR A 262 -8.37 -9.76 -7.24
CA TYR A 262 -8.80 -11.09 -6.83
C TYR A 262 -8.83 -12.08 -7.99
N SER A 263 -9.36 -11.68 -9.14
CA SER A 263 -9.34 -12.49 -10.35
C SER A 263 -7.91 -12.88 -10.75
N ALA A 264 -6.99 -11.92 -10.78
CA ALA A 264 -5.58 -12.18 -11.06
C ALA A 264 -4.96 -13.16 -10.06
N LEU A 265 -5.37 -13.10 -8.78
CA LEU A 265 -4.97 -14.04 -7.72
C LEU A 265 -5.65 -15.41 -7.80
N GLY A 266 -6.58 -15.63 -8.74
CA GLY A 266 -7.39 -16.84 -8.82
C GLY A 266 -8.40 -16.97 -7.67
N ILE A 267 -8.74 -15.87 -7.01
CA ILE A 267 -9.75 -15.78 -5.95
C ILE A 267 -11.10 -15.47 -6.60
N ASP A 268 -12.11 -16.28 -6.30
CA ASP A 268 -13.49 -16.00 -6.67
C ASP A 268 -13.99 -14.77 -5.91
N TRP A 269 -13.98 -13.62 -6.58
CA TRP A 269 -14.41 -12.34 -6.03
C TRP A 269 -15.93 -12.23 -5.86
N THR A 270 -16.71 -13.12 -6.46
CA THR A 270 -18.19 -13.16 -6.31
C THR A 270 -18.63 -13.82 -5.01
N LYS A 271 -17.68 -14.43 -4.28
CA LYS A 271 -17.96 -15.19 -3.07
C LYS A 271 -18.54 -14.32 -1.96
N SER A 272 -19.57 -14.87 -1.30
CA SER A 272 -20.24 -14.27 -0.15
C SER A 272 -20.21 -15.21 1.04
N ILE A 273 -19.82 -14.71 2.20
CA ILE A 273 -19.89 -15.43 3.48
C ILE A 273 -21.21 -15.06 4.15
N LYS A 274 -22.10 -16.05 4.24
CA LYS A 274 -23.40 -15.95 4.90
C LYS A 274 -23.30 -16.30 6.38
N ASN A 275 -24.26 -15.84 7.18
CA ASN A 275 -24.37 -16.15 8.61
C ASN A 275 -23.15 -15.72 9.45
N THR A 276 -22.59 -14.54 9.16
CA THR A 276 -21.48 -14.02 9.98
C THR A 276 -21.96 -13.69 11.40
N PRO A 277 -21.05 -13.63 12.40
CA PRO A 277 -21.40 -13.24 13.78
C PRO A 277 -22.06 -11.84 13.89
N SER A 278 -21.85 -10.98 12.89
CA SER A 278 -22.48 -9.65 12.82
C SER A 278 -23.94 -9.67 12.33
N GLY A 279 -24.43 -10.82 11.85
CA GLY A 279 -25.74 -10.96 11.20
C GLY A 279 -25.81 -10.35 9.80
N ARG A 280 -24.71 -9.79 9.27
CA ARG A 280 -24.62 -9.26 7.90
C ARG A 280 -23.82 -10.22 7.03
N ASP A 281 -24.23 -10.36 5.78
CA ASP A 281 -23.43 -11.09 4.79
C ASP A 281 -22.14 -10.31 4.50
N TYR A 282 -21.05 -11.05 4.28
CA TYR A 282 -19.76 -10.49 3.89
C TYR A 282 -19.43 -10.92 2.47
N ASP A 283 -19.65 -10.03 1.52
CA ASP A 283 -19.24 -10.20 0.13
C ASP A 283 -17.77 -9.81 -0.03
N TYR A 284 -17.01 -10.60 -0.80
CA TYR A 284 -15.58 -10.34 -1.02
C TYR A 284 -15.35 -8.99 -1.72
N VAL A 285 -16.23 -8.62 -2.64
CA VAL A 285 -16.28 -7.29 -3.23
C VAL A 285 -17.68 -6.72 -3.01
N GLN A 286 -17.79 -5.72 -2.14
CA GLN A 286 -19.04 -5.03 -1.89
C GLN A 286 -19.19 -3.89 -2.90
N THR A 287 -20.36 -3.83 -3.55
CA THR A 287 -20.75 -2.70 -4.41
C THR A 287 -21.35 -1.59 -3.58
N ALA A 288 -20.81 -0.37 -3.69
CA ALA A 288 -21.55 0.81 -3.24
C ALA A 288 -22.64 1.20 -4.25
N PRO A 289 -23.83 1.63 -3.78
CA PRO A 289 -24.82 2.26 -4.66
C PRO A 289 -24.26 3.58 -5.20
N ILE A 290 -24.46 3.83 -6.50
CA ILE A 290 -24.00 5.06 -7.20
C ILE A 290 -24.90 6.25 -6.87
N GLY A 291 -26.08 5.98 -6.29
CA GLY A 291 -27.14 6.93 -5.97
C GLY A 291 -28.50 6.32 -6.34
N GLY A 292 -29.52 6.52 -5.50
CA GLY A 292 -30.82 5.89 -5.71
C GLY A 292 -30.75 4.36 -5.64
N SER A 293 -31.35 3.67 -6.62
CA SER A 293 -31.38 2.19 -6.70
C SER A 293 -30.31 1.58 -7.63
N GLU A 294 -29.45 2.39 -8.23
CA GLU A 294 -28.42 1.91 -9.18
C GLU A 294 -27.13 1.51 -8.46
N PHE A 295 -26.61 0.34 -8.84
CA PHE A 295 -25.36 -0.22 -8.32
C PHE A 295 -24.28 -0.19 -9.41
N ASN A 296 -23.02 -0.01 -9.00
CA ASN A 296 -21.90 -0.24 -9.90
C ASN A 296 -21.92 -1.70 -10.34
N ALA A 297 -21.91 -1.94 -11.65
CA ALA A 297 -21.59 -3.28 -12.15
C ALA A 297 -20.19 -3.68 -11.66
N VAL A 298 -20.14 -4.63 -10.72
CA VAL A 298 -18.89 -5.21 -10.23
C VAL A 298 -18.53 -6.40 -11.09
N ASP A 299 -17.40 -6.21 -11.75
CA ASP A 299 -16.72 -7.18 -12.59
C ASP A 299 -15.26 -6.74 -12.70
N GLU A 300 -14.41 -7.66 -13.14
CA GLU A 300 -13.00 -7.40 -13.40
C GLU A 300 -12.79 -6.57 -14.68
N ILE A 301 -11.70 -5.81 -14.71
CA ILE A 301 -11.28 -5.04 -15.88
C ILE A 301 -10.46 -5.97 -16.80
N ALA A 302 -11.13 -6.94 -17.42
CA ALA A 302 -10.50 -7.95 -18.28
C ALA A 302 -9.73 -7.34 -19.46
N GLU A 303 -10.11 -6.14 -19.88
CA GLU A 303 -9.43 -5.35 -20.91
C GLU A 303 -7.95 -5.05 -20.56
N LEU A 304 -7.53 -5.18 -19.30
CA LEU A 304 -6.12 -5.04 -18.93
C LEU A 304 -5.23 -6.14 -19.51
N PHE A 305 -5.78 -7.31 -19.84
CA PHE A 305 -4.99 -8.51 -20.18
C PHE A 305 -5.03 -8.91 -21.66
N VAL A 306 -5.91 -8.30 -22.48
CA VAL A 306 -6.12 -8.71 -23.90
C VAL A 306 -5.48 -7.81 -24.94
#